data_AF-A0A1I7DQF3-F1
#
_entry.id   AF-A0A1I7DQF3-F1
#
_cell.length_a   1.000
_cell.length_b   1.000
_cell.length_c   1.000
_cell.angle_alpha   90.00
_cell.angle_beta   90.00
_cell.angle_gamma   90.00
#
_symmetry.space_group_name_H-M   'P 1'
#
loop_
_entity.id
_entity.type
_entity.pdbx_description
1 polymer ?
#
loop_
_entity_poly.entity_id
_entity_poly.type
_entity_poly.pdbx_seq_one_letter_code
_entity_poly.pdbx_strand_id
1 'polypeptide(L)'
;MENEKPNRVRYTASNITQNKKRFYSLSVPMEVLSKCCYATPREEDPIEGFQRVLDKKRAMQIAHYIDEEGGTIPSAVILSAQEVADVEVIGKGRTIEFTINPKSFLIIDGQHRVYGFSLAKSTLRIPVIIYTGLTKKEEAILFIDVNSKQKSVPTELLLDIKRMAEREGSVEQILRDIFDTFDESSDSILLGKLSPREKSKNKISRVTFNG
;
A
#
# COMPACT_ATOMS: atom_id res chain seq x y z
N MET A 1 -15.16 -13.89 -36.87
CA MET A 1 -14.32 -13.37 -35.78
C MET A 1 -14.31 -14.46 -34.73
N GLU A 2 -13.23 -15.23 -34.64
CA GLU A 2 -13.10 -16.25 -33.60
C GLU A 2 -13.05 -15.54 -32.25
N ASN A 3 -14.01 -15.84 -31.38
CA ASN A 3 -13.96 -15.46 -29.98
C ASN A 3 -12.78 -16.19 -29.35
N GLU A 4 -11.61 -15.55 -29.27
CA GLU A 4 -10.54 -15.99 -28.38
C GLU A 4 -11.15 -16.13 -26.98
N LYS A 5 -11.20 -17.36 -26.48
CA LYS A 5 -11.65 -17.60 -25.11
C LYS A 5 -10.77 -16.74 -24.18
N PRO A 6 -11.36 -15.97 -23.25
CA PRO A 6 -10.56 -15.20 -22.32
C PRO A 6 -9.62 -16.15 -21.57
N ASN A 7 -8.34 -15.78 -21.50
CA ASN A 7 -7.31 -16.55 -20.80
C ASN A 7 -7.57 -16.48 -19.28
N ARG A 8 -8.53 -17.26 -18.80
CA ARG A 8 -8.96 -17.32 -17.40
C ARG A 8 -8.26 -18.45 -16.67
N VAL A 9 -7.94 -18.21 -15.41
CA VAL A 9 -7.29 -19.16 -14.51
C VAL A 9 -8.08 -19.30 -13.22
N ARG A 10 -7.92 -20.46 -12.57
CA ARG A 10 -8.68 -20.81 -11.35
C ARG A 10 -7.74 -21.23 -10.24
N TYR A 11 -8.02 -20.73 -9.04
CA TYR A 11 -7.28 -21.09 -7.83
C TYR A 11 -8.21 -21.32 -6.66
N THR A 12 -7.89 -22.30 -5.83
CA THR A 12 -8.52 -22.45 -4.52
C THR A 12 -8.14 -21.26 -3.65
N ALA A 13 -9.13 -20.67 -2.98
CA ALA A 13 -8.95 -19.52 -2.12
C ALA A 13 -9.74 -19.65 -0.82
N SER A 14 -9.19 -19.07 0.24
CA SER A 14 -9.91 -18.83 1.49
C SER A 14 -10.63 -17.49 1.40
N ASN A 15 -11.95 -17.53 1.57
CA ASN A 15 -12.77 -16.31 1.67
C ASN A 15 -12.63 -15.71 3.06
N ILE A 16 -12.20 -14.47 3.14
CA ILE A 16 -12.01 -13.77 4.39
C ILE A 16 -12.92 -12.54 4.39
N THR A 17 -13.61 -12.34 5.51
CA THR A 17 -14.38 -11.12 5.75
C THR A 17 -13.89 -10.51 7.06
N GLN A 18 -13.44 -9.27 6.99
CA GLN A 18 -13.08 -8.47 8.16
C GLN A 18 -13.88 -7.18 8.11
N ASN A 19 -14.71 -6.94 9.13
CA ASN A 19 -15.70 -5.87 9.13
C ASN A 19 -16.58 -5.95 7.85
N LYS A 20 -16.71 -4.84 7.13
CA LYS A 20 -17.47 -4.75 5.88
C LYS A 20 -16.62 -5.05 4.63
N LYS A 21 -15.40 -5.56 4.79
CA LYS A 21 -14.47 -5.83 3.69
C LYS A 21 -14.32 -7.32 3.46
N ARG A 22 -14.47 -7.74 2.21
CA ARG A 22 -14.23 -9.11 1.75
C ARG A 22 -12.97 -9.15 0.89
N PHE A 23 -12.15 -10.15 1.12
CA PHE A 23 -10.95 -10.41 0.35
C PHE A 23 -10.60 -11.89 0.40
N TYR A 24 -9.66 -12.30 -0.42
CA TYR A 24 -9.39 -13.70 -0.70
C TYR A 24 -7.92 -14.00 -0.54
N SER A 25 -7.60 -15.05 0.21
CA SER A 25 -6.22 -15.53 0.38
C SER A 25 -5.99 -16.77 -0.46
N LEU A 26 -4.94 -16.75 -1.28
CA LEU A 26 -4.59 -17.82 -2.20
C LEU A 26 -3.08 -17.81 -2.50
N SER A 27 -2.62 -18.83 -3.21
CA SER A 27 -1.26 -18.93 -3.71
C SER A 27 -1.29 -18.94 -5.23
N VAL A 28 -0.52 -18.06 -5.89
CA VAL A 28 -0.53 -17.88 -7.35
C VAL A 28 0.88 -18.08 -7.92
N PRO A 29 1.06 -18.81 -9.05
CA PRO A 29 2.35 -18.88 -9.74
C PRO A 29 2.86 -17.50 -10.15
N MET A 30 4.16 -17.28 -9.99
CA MET A 30 4.77 -15.98 -10.33
C MET A 30 4.59 -15.63 -11.82
N GLU A 31 4.60 -16.62 -12.72
CA GLU A 31 4.41 -16.43 -14.16
C GLU A 31 3.01 -15.90 -14.52
N VAL A 32 2.04 -16.09 -13.63
CA VAL A 32 0.70 -15.53 -13.78
C VAL A 32 0.67 -14.11 -13.23
N LEU A 33 1.22 -13.88 -12.03
CA LEU A 33 1.27 -12.55 -11.42
C LEU A 33 2.02 -11.54 -12.29
N SER A 34 3.12 -11.93 -12.94
CA SER A 34 3.90 -11.05 -13.83
C SER A 34 3.12 -10.61 -15.07
N LYS A 35 2.11 -11.39 -15.49
CA LYS A 35 1.27 -11.10 -16.66
C LYS A 35 0.01 -10.30 -16.32
N CYS A 36 -0.38 -10.25 -15.04
CA CYS A 36 -1.66 -9.68 -14.65
C CYS A 36 -1.63 -8.62 -13.53
N CYS A 37 -0.46 -8.32 -12.99
CA CYS A 37 -0.29 -7.29 -11.97
C CYS A 37 0.42 -6.06 -12.54
N TYR A 38 0.00 -4.88 -12.10
CA TYR A 38 0.66 -3.62 -12.42
C TYR A 38 0.77 -2.73 -11.19
N ALA A 39 1.69 -1.77 -11.27
CA ALA A 39 1.78 -0.65 -10.35
C ALA A 39 1.51 0.65 -11.12
N THR A 40 1.02 1.67 -10.43
CA THR A 40 0.85 3.04 -10.94
C THR A 40 1.77 3.98 -10.14
N PRO A 41 3.00 4.23 -10.62
CA PRO A 41 3.89 5.21 -10.02
C PRO A 41 3.26 6.60 -10.03
N ARG A 42 3.48 7.37 -8.96
CA ARG A 42 3.01 8.76 -8.86
C ARG A 42 3.55 9.69 -9.97
N GLU A 43 4.69 9.35 -10.54
CA GLU A 43 5.27 10.12 -11.66
C GLU A 43 4.56 9.87 -12.99
N GLU A 44 4.03 8.66 -13.19
CA GLU A 44 3.29 8.28 -14.41
C GLU A 44 1.84 8.76 -14.36
N ASP A 45 1.25 8.82 -13.17
CA ASP A 45 -0.08 9.37 -12.92
C ASP A 45 -0.04 10.31 -11.70
N PRO A 46 0.21 11.61 -11.90
CA PRO A 46 0.28 12.58 -10.80
C PRO A 46 -1.04 12.78 -10.05
N ILE A 47 -2.17 12.37 -10.63
CA ILE A 47 -3.52 12.59 -10.11
C ILE A 47 -3.99 11.37 -9.33
N GLU A 48 -3.85 10.17 -9.90
CA GLU A 48 -4.37 8.92 -9.32
C GLU A 48 -3.26 7.97 -8.80
N GLY A 49 -2.00 8.20 -9.17
CA GLY A 49 -0.86 7.39 -8.79
C GLY A 49 -0.38 7.67 -7.36
N PHE A 50 -0.35 6.64 -6.51
CA PHE A 50 0.09 6.75 -5.12
C PHE A 50 1.32 5.89 -4.80
N GLN A 51 1.92 5.22 -5.78
CA GLN A 51 3.02 4.27 -5.56
C GLN A 51 4.40 4.90 -5.79
N ARG A 52 5.41 4.34 -5.11
CA ARG A 52 6.81 4.74 -5.27
C ARG A 52 7.39 4.15 -6.55
N VAL A 53 8.36 4.85 -7.14
CA VAL A 53 9.18 4.30 -8.23
C VAL A 53 9.83 3.00 -7.77
N LEU A 54 9.83 2.01 -8.68
CA LEU A 54 10.41 0.70 -8.44
C LEU A 54 11.94 0.81 -8.30
N ASP A 55 12.47 0.25 -7.22
CA ASP A 55 13.92 0.18 -6.99
C ASP A 55 14.44 -1.17 -7.51
N LYS A 56 15.10 -1.13 -8.67
CA LYS A 56 15.67 -2.31 -9.32
C LYS A 56 16.72 -3.01 -8.44
N LYS A 57 17.51 -2.26 -7.66
CA LYS A 57 18.52 -2.84 -6.77
C LYS A 57 17.86 -3.69 -5.70
N ARG A 58 16.78 -3.18 -5.10
CA ARG A 58 16.02 -3.92 -4.08
C ARG A 58 15.37 -5.18 -4.65
N ALA A 59 14.84 -5.13 -5.87
CA ALA A 59 14.28 -6.31 -6.51
C ALA A 59 15.33 -7.38 -6.84
N MET A 60 16.52 -6.98 -7.30
CA MET A 60 17.64 -7.91 -7.52
C MET A 60 18.11 -8.55 -6.21
N GLN A 61 18.13 -7.81 -5.10
CA GLN A 61 18.44 -8.39 -3.78
C GLN A 61 17.43 -9.46 -3.37
N ILE A 62 16.14 -9.24 -3.65
CA ILE A 62 15.10 -10.25 -3.39
C ILE A 62 15.34 -11.50 -4.24
N ALA A 63 15.64 -11.35 -5.53
CA ALA A 63 15.93 -12.50 -6.40
C ALA A 63 17.16 -13.29 -5.92
N HIS A 64 18.24 -12.60 -5.57
CA HIS A 64 19.45 -13.20 -5.02
C HIS A 64 19.18 -13.97 -3.71
N TYR A 65 18.44 -13.36 -2.79
CA TYR A 65 18.07 -13.99 -1.52
C TYR A 65 17.29 -15.30 -1.73
N ILE A 66 16.43 -15.38 -2.75
CA ILE A 66 15.69 -16.60 -3.07
C ILE A 66 16.59 -17.64 -3.73
N ASP A 67 17.26 -17.28 -4.83
CA ASP A 67 17.95 -18.25 -5.69
C ASP A 67 19.30 -18.71 -5.13
N GLU A 68 20.06 -17.80 -4.50
CA GLU A 68 21.45 -18.05 -4.11
C GLU A 68 21.58 -18.33 -2.59
N GLU A 69 20.76 -17.69 -1.76
CA GLU A 69 20.78 -17.88 -0.29
C GLU A 69 19.77 -18.93 0.20
N GLY A 70 18.88 -19.43 -0.66
CA GLY A 70 17.81 -20.37 -0.29
C GLY A 70 16.77 -19.77 0.66
N GLY A 71 16.64 -18.43 0.66
CA GLY A 71 15.77 -17.67 1.51
C GLY A 71 14.28 -17.88 1.21
N THR A 72 13.42 -17.51 2.16
CA THR A 72 11.96 -17.58 1.97
C THR A 72 11.30 -16.26 2.35
N ILE A 73 10.30 -15.84 1.58
CA ILE A 73 9.52 -14.63 1.83
C ILE A 73 8.03 -15.01 1.91
N PRO A 74 7.53 -15.34 3.12
CA PRO A 74 6.18 -15.86 3.29
C PRO A 74 5.11 -14.76 3.32
N SER A 75 5.49 -13.49 3.31
CA SER A 75 4.56 -12.37 3.36
C SER A 75 3.77 -12.24 2.05
N ALA A 76 2.44 -12.08 2.17
CA ALA A 76 1.58 -12.02 1.01
C ALA A 76 1.69 -10.68 0.25
N VAL A 77 1.52 -10.74 -1.07
CA VAL A 77 1.30 -9.57 -1.93
C VAL A 77 -0.17 -9.17 -1.83
N ILE A 78 -0.46 -7.89 -1.69
CA ILE A 78 -1.83 -7.38 -1.59
C ILE A 78 -2.21 -6.76 -2.93
N LEU A 79 -3.32 -7.22 -3.49
CA LEU A 79 -3.82 -6.83 -4.80
C LEU A 79 -5.24 -6.28 -4.71
N SER A 80 -5.56 -5.32 -5.56
CA SER A 80 -6.92 -4.86 -5.84
C SER A 80 -7.33 -5.30 -7.24
N ALA A 81 -8.36 -6.13 -7.33
CA ALA A 81 -8.93 -6.58 -8.59
C ALA A 81 -9.62 -5.42 -9.31
N GLN A 82 -9.21 -5.17 -10.55
CA GLN A 82 -9.84 -4.20 -11.45
C GLN A 82 -10.95 -4.88 -12.25
N GLU A 83 -11.81 -4.09 -12.90
CA GLU A 83 -12.95 -4.61 -13.67
C GLU A 83 -12.54 -5.62 -14.74
N VAL A 84 -11.43 -5.38 -15.44
CA VAL A 84 -10.89 -6.27 -16.48
C VAL A 84 -10.47 -7.66 -15.97
N ALA A 85 -10.23 -7.79 -14.66
CA ALA A 85 -9.92 -9.09 -14.07
C ALA A 85 -11.13 -10.03 -14.10
N ASP A 86 -12.36 -9.49 -14.16
CA ASP A 86 -13.61 -10.26 -14.19
C ASP A 86 -13.60 -11.40 -13.16
N VAL A 87 -13.36 -11.02 -11.89
CA VAL A 87 -13.17 -11.97 -10.80
C VAL A 87 -14.50 -12.59 -10.43
N GLU A 88 -14.58 -13.91 -10.56
CA GLU A 88 -15.74 -14.70 -10.16
C GLU A 88 -15.37 -15.65 -9.02
N VAL A 89 -16.30 -15.81 -8.08
CA VAL A 89 -16.16 -16.80 -7.00
C VAL A 89 -17.10 -17.96 -7.27
N ILE A 90 -16.53 -19.10 -7.62
CA ILE A 90 -17.27 -20.30 -8.02
C ILE A 90 -17.06 -21.43 -7.01
N GLY A 91 -17.66 -22.59 -7.27
CA GLY A 91 -17.42 -23.79 -6.47
C GLY A 91 -17.82 -23.64 -5.01
N LYS A 92 -19.00 -23.05 -4.75
CA LYS A 92 -19.53 -22.75 -3.40
C LYS A 92 -18.62 -21.83 -2.59
N GLY A 93 -17.95 -20.88 -3.25
CA GLY A 93 -17.12 -19.90 -2.56
C GLY A 93 -15.68 -20.36 -2.32
N ARG A 94 -15.19 -21.43 -2.96
CA ARG A 94 -13.84 -21.96 -2.65
C ARG A 94 -12.82 -21.72 -3.76
N THR A 95 -13.28 -21.25 -4.91
CA THR A 95 -12.44 -21.05 -6.07
C THR A 95 -12.64 -19.64 -6.59
N ILE A 96 -11.52 -18.94 -6.79
CA ILE A 96 -11.49 -17.70 -7.55
C ILE A 96 -11.13 -18.04 -8.99
N GLU A 97 -11.88 -17.49 -9.92
CA GLU A 97 -11.58 -17.44 -11.35
C GLU A 97 -11.34 -15.98 -11.76
N PHE A 98 -10.31 -15.72 -12.57
CA PHE A 98 -10.05 -14.38 -13.11
C PHE A 98 -9.36 -14.43 -14.47
N THR A 99 -9.47 -13.34 -15.22
CA THR A 99 -8.82 -13.12 -16.51
C THR A 99 -7.38 -12.65 -16.34
N ILE A 100 -6.45 -13.25 -17.08
CA ILE A 100 -5.06 -12.78 -17.19
C ILE A 100 -5.02 -11.61 -18.18
N ASN A 101 -4.97 -10.39 -17.64
CA ASN A 101 -4.75 -9.16 -18.39
C ASN A 101 -3.74 -8.30 -17.62
N PRO A 102 -2.79 -7.59 -18.28
CA PRO A 102 -1.80 -6.74 -17.60
C PRO A 102 -2.38 -5.71 -16.61
N LYS A 103 -3.65 -5.37 -16.73
CA LYS A 103 -4.38 -4.45 -15.85
C LYS A 103 -5.37 -5.13 -14.90
N SER A 104 -5.37 -6.47 -14.78
CA SER A 104 -6.28 -7.19 -13.90
C SER A 104 -6.11 -6.81 -12.43
N PHE A 105 -4.87 -6.66 -11.95
CA PHE A 105 -4.61 -6.41 -10.54
C PHE A 105 -3.69 -5.22 -10.33
N LEU A 106 -4.21 -4.22 -9.62
CA LEU A 106 -3.38 -3.16 -9.06
C LEU A 106 -2.66 -3.71 -7.83
N ILE A 107 -1.34 -3.61 -7.79
CA ILE A 107 -0.56 -3.98 -6.62
C ILE A 107 -0.77 -2.91 -5.56
N ILE A 108 -1.28 -3.26 -4.38
CA ILE A 108 -1.42 -2.35 -3.24
C ILE A 108 -0.19 -2.45 -2.33
N ASP A 109 0.35 -3.64 -2.13
CA ASP A 109 1.59 -3.84 -1.40
C ASP A 109 2.40 -5.01 -1.98
N GLY A 110 3.72 -4.87 -1.95
CA GLY A 110 4.65 -5.89 -2.44
C GLY A 110 5.15 -5.69 -3.87
N GLN A 111 5.13 -4.46 -4.41
CA GLN A 111 5.62 -4.19 -5.78
C GLN A 111 7.06 -4.69 -6.02
N HIS A 112 8.00 -4.44 -5.10
CA HIS A 112 9.38 -4.92 -5.22
C HIS A 112 9.49 -6.44 -5.08
N ARG A 113 8.54 -7.06 -4.35
CA ARG A 113 8.47 -8.53 -4.22
C ARG A 113 8.00 -9.16 -5.52
N VAL A 114 6.89 -8.68 -6.10
CA VAL A 114 6.41 -9.14 -7.41
C VAL A 114 7.53 -9.00 -8.45
N TYR A 115 8.20 -7.85 -8.51
CA TYR A 115 9.30 -7.67 -9.45
C TYR A 115 10.53 -8.53 -9.12
N GLY A 116 10.93 -8.63 -7.85
CA GLY A 116 12.05 -9.49 -7.44
C GLY A 116 11.81 -10.96 -7.77
N PHE A 117 10.63 -11.49 -7.50
CA PHE A 117 10.25 -12.85 -7.88
C PHE A 117 10.21 -13.06 -9.40
N SER A 118 9.85 -12.03 -10.18
CA SER A 118 9.90 -12.11 -11.65
C SER A 118 11.33 -12.22 -12.22
N LEU A 119 12.33 -11.78 -11.43
CA LEU A 119 13.75 -11.87 -11.79
C LEU A 119 14.41 -13.15 -11.26
N ALA A 120 13.76 -13.85 -10.33
CA ALA A 120 14.24 -15.11 -9.81
C ALA A 120 14.10 -16.21 -10.88
N LYS A 121 15.07 -17.13 -10.93
CA LYS A 121 15.07 -18.30 -11.81
C LYS A 121 14.18 -19.41 -11.26
N SER A 122 14.01 -19.44 -9.94
CA SER A 122 13.17 -20.42 -9.26
C SER A 122 11.70 -20.29 -9.65
N THR A 123 11.02 -21.41 -9.87
CA THR A 123 9.56 -21.44 -10.03
C THR A 123 8.91 -21.28 -8.66
N LEU A 124 8.26 -20.14 -8.43
CA LEU A 124 7.70 -19.77 -7.13
C LEU A 124 6.18 -19.65 -7.20
N ARG A 125 5.52 -20.08 -6.13
CA ARG A 125 4.14 -19.69 -5.86
C ARG A 125 4.10 -18.65 -4.76
N ILE A 126 3.46 -17.54 -5.03
CA ILE A 126 3.46 -16.38 -4.13
C ILE A 126 2.14 -16.37 -3.34
N PRO A 127 2.19 -16.19 -2.01
CA PRO A 127 0.98 -15.91 -1.23
C PRO A 127 0.40 -14.56 -1.65
N VAL A 128 -0.91 -14.51 -1.89
CA VAL A 128 -1.61 -13.32 -2.39
C VAL A 128 -2.89 -13.09 -1.60
N ILE A 129 -3.17 -11.83 -1.31
CA ILE A 129 -4.47 -11.34 -0.85
C ILE A 129 -5.10 -10.51 -1.97
N ILE A 130 -6.28 -10.91 -2.44
CA ILE A 130 -7.03 -10.18 -3.47
C ILE A 130 -8.24 -9.52 -2.83
N TYR A 131 -8.33 -8.19 -2.91
CA TYR A 131 -9.55 -7.44 -2.65
C TYR A 131 -10.35 -7.29 -3.94
N THR A 132 -11.68 -7.34 -3.84
CA THR A 132 -12.60 -7.11 -4.96
C THR A 132 -13.52 -5.93 -4.65
N GLY A 133 -13.88 -5.16 -5.68
CA GLY A 133 -14.85 -4.08 -5.57
C GLY A 133 -14.39 -2.89 -4.71
N LEU A 134 -13.07 -2.64 -4.63
CA LEU A 134 -12.56 -1.42 -4.01
C LEU A 134 -12.75 -0.24 -4.96
N THR A 135 -13.21 0.88 -4.41
CA THR A 135 -13.11 2.17 -5.09
C THR A 135 -11.67 2.69 -5.06
N LYS A 136 -11.30 3.58 -5.98
CA LYS A 136 -9.98 4.24 -6.00
C LYS A 136 -9.59 4.85 -4.64
N LYS A 137 -10.55 5.50 -3.98
CA LYS A 137 -10.39 6.04 -2.62
C LYS A 137 -10.02 4.94 -1.60
N GLU A 138 -10.66 3.79 -1.68
CA GLU A 138 -10.39 2.66 -0.77
C GLU A 138 -9.08 1.96 -1.09
N GLU A 139 -8.68 1.88 -2.37
CA GLU A 139 -7.35 1.43 -2.78
C GLU A 139 -6.25 2.29 -2.16
N ALA A 140 -6.40 3.62 -2.25
CA ALA A 140 -5.46 4.57 -1.65
C ALA A 140 -5.41 4.46 -0.11
N ILE A 141 -6.57 4.36 0.55
CA ILE A 141 -6.63 4.13 2.02
C ILE A 141 -5.95 2.82 2.39
N LEU A 142 -6.21 1.74 1.66
CA LEU A 142 -5.59 0.43 1.92
C LEU A 142 -4.07 0.49 1.71
N PHE A 143 -3.61 1.17 0.65
CA PHE A 143 -2.19 1.41 0.42
C PHE A 143 -1.53 2.12 1.59
N ILE A 144 -2.14 3.22 2.07
CA ILE A 144 -1.66 3.96 3.24
C ILE A 144 -1.67 3.04 4.45
N ASP A 145 -2.77 2.36 4.76
CA ASP A 145 -2.92 1.51 5.94
C ASP A 145 -1.86 0.40 6.00
N VAL A 146 -1.58 -0.26 4.87
CA VAL A 146 -0.58 -1.34 4.80
C VAL A 146 0.83 -0.79 4.99
N ASN A 147 1.17 0.32 4.32
CA ASN A 147 2.52 0.86 4.33
C ASN A 147 2.83 1.73 5.56
N SER A 148 1.82 2.30 6.20
CA SER A 148 1.95 3.17 7.39
C SER A 148 1.96 2.40 8.71
N LYS A 149 1.33 1.21 8.77
CA LYS A 149 1.23 0.42 10.01
C LYS A 149 2.39 -0.55 10.25
N GLN A 150 3.30 -0.75 9.29
CA GLN A 150 4.45 -1.67 9.44
C GLN A 150 5.80 -1.03 9.80
N LYS A 151 5.85 0.28 10.07
CA LYS A 151 6.84 0.99 10.92
C LYS A 151 6.38 2.44 11.07
N SER A 152 6.40 2.97 12.29
CA SER A 152 5.72 4.21 12.72
C SER A 152 5.86 5.36 11.72
N VAL A 153 4.72 5.88 11.25
CA VAL A 153 4.66 7.21 10.62
C VAL A 153 5.27 8.22 11.61
N PRO A 154 6.21 9.10 11.19
CA PRO A 154 6.72 10.14 12.06
C PRO A 154 5.56 10.90 12.71
N THR A 155 5.59 11.06 14.03
CA THR A 155 4.48 11.63 14.81
C THR A 155 4.06 13.01 14.28
N GLU A 156 5.01 13.78 13.76
CA GLU A 156 4.81 15.07 13.12
C GLU A 156 3.84 14.97 11.92
N LEU A 157 4.05 13.97 11.06
CA LEU A 157 3.23 13.72 9.88
C LEU A 157 1.84 13.15 10.23
N LEU A 158 1.72 12.38 11.32
CA LEU A 158 0.42 11.92 11.82
C LEU A 158 -0.45 13.08 12.29
N LEU A 159 0.12 14.08 12.98
CA LEU A 159 -0.61 15.26 13.42
C LEU A 159 -1.14 16.05 12.21
N ASP A 160 -0.29 16.26 11.19
CA ASP A 160 -0.70 16.93 9.97
C ASP A 160 -1.79 16.18 9.18
N ILE A 161 -1.72 14.84 9.13
CA ILE A 161 -2.72 14.00 8.47
C ILE A 161 -4.04 13.97 9.26
N LYS A 162 -4.02 13.91 10.59
CA LYS A 162 -5.22 13.99 11.43
C LYS A 162 -5.97 15.30 11.23
N ARG A 163 -5.22 16.41 11.14
CA ARG A 163 -5.76 17.73 10.80
C ARG A 163 -6.44 17.71 9.43
N MET A 164 -5.74 17.23 8.40
CA MET A 164 -6.27 17.17 7.03
C MET A 164 -7.49 16.23 6.89
N ALA A 165 -7.61 15.23 7.76
CA ALA A 165 -8.69 14.26 7.77
C ALA A 165 -9.87 14.64 8.69
N GLU A 166 -9.88 15.83 9.29
CA GLU A 166 -10.88 16.29 10.29
C GLU A 166 -11.07 15.29 11.46
N ARG A 167 -9.98 14.63 11.87
CA ARG A 167 -9.99 13.57 12.90
C ARG A 167 -9.20 13.94 14.16
N GLU A 168 -8.93 15.21 14.39
CA GLU A 168 -8.29 15.68 15.63
C GLU A 168 -9.26 15.57 16.82
N GLY A 169 -8.75 15.15 17.97
CA GLY A 169 -9.46 15.29 19.24
C GLY A 169 -9.48 16.74 19.73
N SER A 170 -10.38 17.08 20.65
CA SER A 170 -10.51 18.45 21.20
C SER A 170 -9.23 18.96 21.87
N VAL A 171 -8.50 18.09 22.57
CA VAL A 171 -7.21 18.45 23.20
C VAL A 171 -6.12 18.71 22.15
N GLU A 172 -6.11 17.93 21.06
CA GLU A 172 -5.15 18.10 19.97
C GLU A 172 -5.36 19.44 19.25
N GLN A 173 -6.62 19.86 19.08
CA GLN A 173 -6.97 21.17 18.51
C GLN A 173 -6.50 22.32 19.40
N ILE A 174 -6.76 22.26 20.71
CA ILE A 174 -6.33 23.29 21.67
C ILE A 174 -4.80 23.42 21.67
N LEU A 175 -4.06 22.30 21.73
CA LEU A 175 -2.61 22.31 21.72
C LEU A 175 -2.05 22.91 20.42
N ARG A 176 -2.67 22.60 19.28
CA ARG A 176 -2.30 23.22 18.00
C ARG A 176 -2.52 24.73 18.02
N ASP A 177 -3.70 25.18 18.42
CA ASP A 177 -4.04 26.60 18.39
C ASP A 177 -3.12 27.42 19.31
N ILE A 178 -2.78 26.87 20.48
CA ILE A 178 -1.78 27.47 21.38
C ILE A 178 -0.40 27.50 20.72
N PHE A 179 0.04 26.40 20.11
CA PHE A 179 1.34 26.32 19.44
C PHE A 179 1.46 27.36 18.32
N ASP A 180 0.45 27.45 17.46
CA ASP A 180 0.44 28.35 16.31
C ASP A 180 0.36 29.82 16.76
N THR A 181 -0.40 30.11 17.81
CA THR A 181 -0.43 31.44 18.43
C THR A 181 0.97 31.87 18.92
N PHE A 182 1.71 30.98 19.58
CA PHE A 182 3.07 31.29 20.04
C PHE A 182 4.11 31.38 18.92
N ASP A 183 3.88 30.74 17.76
CA ASP A 183 4.78 30.79 16.60
C ASP A 183 4.56 32.08 15.77
N GLU A 184 3.32 32.54 15.68
CA GLU A 184 2.93 33.66 14.82
C GLU A 184 2.97 35.03 15.53
N SER A 185 2.75 35.06 16.85
CA SER A 185 2.64 36.33 17.58
C SER A 185 3.98 37.03 17.78
N SER A 186 4.08 38.31 17.39
CA SER A 186 5.34 39.08 17.45
C SER A 186 5.83 39.40 18.87
N ASP A 187 4.94 39.36 19.86
CA ASP A 187 5.22 39.55 21.28
C ASP A 187 5.52 38.24 22.03
N SER A 188 5.47 37.10 21.33
CA SER A 188 5.77 35.79 21.90
C SER A 188 7.25 35.66 22.26
N ILE A 189 7.53 35.27 23.51
CA ILE A 189 8.88 34.90 23.95
C ILE A 189 9.43 33.66 23.21
N LEU A 190 8.55 32.89 22.56
CA LEU A 190 8.89 31.69 21.78
C LEU A 190 8.99 31.98 20.27
N LEU A 191 8.85 33.24 19.84
CA LEU A 191 8.95 33.62 18.44
C LEU A 191 10.29 33.18 17.84
N GLY A 192 10.23 32.44 16.73
CA GLY A 192 11.41 31.86 16.07
C GLY A 192 12.07 30.70 16.82
N LYS A 193 11.54 30.28 17.98
CA LYS A 193 11.97 29.10 18.76
C LYS A 193 11.10 27.88 18.51
N LEU A 194 10.01 28.01 17.77
CA LEU A 194 9.14 26.90 17.39
C LEU A 194 9.45 26.40 15.98
N SER A 195 9.14 25.13 15.73
CA SER A 195 9.30 24.47 14.45
C SER A 195 8.05 23.62 14.14
N PRO A 196 7.06 24.19 13.44
CA PRO A 196 5.75 23.53 13.26
C PRO A 196 5.79 22.31 12.35
N ARG A 197 6.71 22.28 11.38
CA ARG A 197 6.69 21.29 10.27
C ARG A 197 7.70 20.15 10.43
N GLU A 198 8.82 20.40 11.11
CA GLU A 198 9.89 19.41 11.28
C GLU A 198 10.68 19.66 12.56
N LYS A 199 11.43 18.65 13.02
CA LYS A 199 12.38 18.84 14.12
C LYS A 199 13.57 19.65 13.64
N SER A 200 13.90 20.71 14.37
CA SER A 200 15.04 21.56 14.08
C SER A 200 15.88 21.76 15.34
N LYS A 201 17.19 21.86 15.17
CA LYS A 201 18.13 22.02 16.29
C LYS A 201 17.83 23.34 17.00
N ASN A 202 17.74 23.31 18.33
CA ASN A 202 17.43 24.45 19.19
C ASN A 202 16.01 25.04 19.02
N LYS A 203 15.05 24.25 18.50
CA LYS A 203 13.64 24.63 18.40
C LYS A 203 12.71 23.57 18.99
N ILE A 204 11.55 24.00 19.48
CA ILE A 204 10.50 23.12 19.99
C ILE A 204 9.61 22.71 18.82
N SER A 205 9.50 21.40 18.57
CA SER A 205 8.59 20.87 17.54
C SER A 205 7.17 20.68 18.10
N ARG A 206 6.16 20.59 17.24
CA ARG A 206 4.78 20.25 17.65
C ARG A 206 4.71 18.94 18.43
N VAL A 207 5.52 17.96 18.06
CA VAL A 207 5.59 16.67 18.77
C VAL A 207 6.16 16.83 20.17
N THR A 208 7.21 17.64 20.34
CA THR A 208 7.79 17.93 21.65
C THR A 208 6.84 18.73 22.54
N PHE A 209 6.06 19.64 21.96
CA PHE A 209 5.10 20.46 22.68
C PHE A 209 3.88 19.66 23.17
N ASN A 210 3.43 18.68 22.39
CA ASN A 210 2.25 17.90 22.71
C ASN A 210 2.49 16.79 23.76
N GLY A 211 3.76 16.47 24.07
CA GLY A 211 4.15 15.43 25.04
C GLY A 211 4.64 14.14 24.41
#